data_AF-A0A951B0Y8-F1
#
_entry.id   AF-A0A951B0Y8-F1
#
_cell.length_a   1.000
_cell.length_b   1.000
_cell.length_c   1.000
_cell.angle_alpha   90.00
_cell.angle_beta   90.00
_cell.angle_gamma   90.00
#
_symmetry.space_group_name_H-M   'P 1'
#
loop_
_entity.id
_entity.type
_entity.pdbx_description
1 polymer ?
#
loop_
_entity_poly.entity_id
_entity_poly.type
_entity_poly.pdbx_seq_one_letter_code
_entity_poly.pdbx_strand_id
1 'polypeptide(L)' 'MWRIWLLFDPRRALVGLFIFLFVLALLIHFILLSTDRFNWLEGPHHTSVPAQMAPLPGAATAPAR' A
#
# COMPACT_ATOMS: atom_id res chain seq x y z
N MET A 1 -32.00 23.52 -14.48
CA MET A 1 -31.68 22.34 -13.65
C MET A 1 -31.01 22.75 -12.33
N TRP A 2 -31.67 23.60 -11.53
CA TRP A 2 -31.18 24.03 -10.21
C TRP A 2 -32.00 23.40 -9.07
N ARG A 3 -33.18 22.88 -9.40
CA ARG A 3 -34.10 22.17 -8.50
C ARG A 3 -33.52 20.89 -7.89
N ILE A 4 -32.50 20.28 -8.53
CA ILE A 4 -31.78 19.12 -7.97
C ILE A 4 -31.13 19.47 -6.61
N TRP A 5 -30.71 20.73 -6.43
CA TRP A 5 -30.08 21.22 -5.19
C TRP A 5 -31.09 21.51 -4.07
N LEU A 6 -32.40 21.52 -4.35
CA LEU A 6 -33.43 21.60 -3.29
C LEU A 6 -33.74 20.22 -2.68
N LEU A 7 -33.45 19.14 -3.40
CA LEU A 7 -33.63 17.76 -2.91
C LEU A 7 -32.35 17.18 -2.32
N PHE A 8 -31.19 17.55 -2.88
CA PHE A 8 -29.89 17.10 -2.41
C PHE A 8 -29.14 18.26 -1.78
N ASP A 9 -28.85 18.14 -0.48
CA ASP A 9 -27.98 19.06 0.24
C ASP A 9 -26.64 19.19 -0.50
N PRO A 10 -26.29 20.39 -1.02
CA PRO A 10 -25.13 20.61 -1.88
C PRO A 10 -23.84 20.00 -1.35
N ARG A 11 -23.66 20.14 -0.05
CA ARG A 11 -22.50 19.67 0.68
C ARG A 11 -22.41 18.15 0.71
N ARG A 12 -23.54 17.47 0.94
CA ARG A 12 -23.58 16.00 1.01
C ARG A 12 -23.37 15.37 -0.36
N ALA A 13 -23.92 15.95 -1.41
CA ALA A 13 -23.70 15.47 -2.78
C ALA A 13 -22.22 15.55 -3.19
N LEU A 14 -21.56 16.69 -2.93
CA LEU A 14 -20.13 16.86 -3.22
C LEU A 14 -19.26 15.92 -2.37
N VAL A 15 -19.55 15.80 -1.07
CA VAL A 15 -18.80 14.90 -0.17
C VAL A 15 -19.02 13.44 -0.55
N GLY A 16 -20.25 13.03 -0.87
CA GLY A 16 -20.56 11.66 -1.31
C GLY A 16 -19.85 11.30 -2.61
N LEU A 17 -19.82 12.22 -3.58
CA LEU A 17 -19.07 12.06 -4.81
C LEU A 17 -17.57 11.91 -4.51
N PHE A 18 -16.98 12.81 -3.73
CA PHE A 18 -15.57 12.75 -3.36
C PHE A 18 -15.20 11.44 -2.66
N ILE A 19 -15.98 11.01 -1.67
CA ILE A 19 -15.74 9.77 -0.94
C ILE A 19 -15.90 8.58 -1.87
N PHE A 20 -16.92 8.55 -2.74
CA PHE A 20 -17.12 7.48 -3.70
C PHE A 20 -15.92 7.32 -4.63
N LEU A 21 -15.47 8.42 -5.26
CA LEU A 21 -14.30 8.38 -6.14
C LEU A 21 -13.02 8.01 -5.36
N PHE A 22 -12.86 8.51 -4.14
CA PHE A 22 -11.68 8.23 -3.32
C PHE A 22 -11.61 6.76 -2.89
N VAL A 23 -12.72 6.20 -2.40
CA VAL A 23 -12.82 4.77 -2.05
C VAL A 23 -12.58 3.92 -3.28
N LEU A 24 -13.18 4.26 -4.43
CA LEU A 24 -12.97 3.54 -5.68
C LEU A 24 -11.49 3.58 -6.11
N ALA A 25 -10.84 4.74 -5.99
CA ALA A 25 -9.42 4.88 -6.30
C ALA A 25 -8.56 3.98 -5.40
N LEU A 26 -8.77 4.01 -4.08
CA LEU A 26 -8.04 3.16 -3.15
C LEU A 26 -8.27 1.67 -3.47
N LEU A 27 -9.51 1.26 -3.71
CA LEU A 27 -9.85 -0.13 -4.02
C LEU A 27 -9.09 -0.64 -5.26
N ILE A 28 -9.01 0.17 -6.31
CA ILE A 28 -8.20 -0.15 -7.51
C ILE A 28 -6.71 -0.24 -7.15
N HIS A 29 -6.17 0.73 -6.40
CA HIS A 29 -4.75 0.71 -6.02
C HIS A 29 -4.39 -0.51 -5.17
N PHE A 30 -5.23 -0.87 -4.19
CA PHE A 30 -5.04 -2.06 -3.36
C PHE A 30 -5.08 -3.35 -4.19
N ILE A 31 -5.91 -3.44 -5.24
CA ILE A 31 -5.91 -4.59 -6.16
C ILE A 31 -4.60 -4.67 -6.94
N LEU A 32 -4.10 -3.54 -7.46
CA LEU A 32 -2.83 -3.50 -8.19
C LEU A 32 -1.65 -3.85 -7.28
N LEU A 33 -1.59 -3.28 -6.07
CA LEU A 33 -0.59 -3.61 -5.06
C LEU A 33 -0.70 -5.06 -4.58
N SER A 34 -1.88 -5.64 -4.47
CA SER A 34 -2.02 -7.05 -4.04
C SER A 34 -1.54 -8.04 -5.11
N THR A 35 -1.34 -7.61 -6.35
CA THR A 35 -0.97 -8.49 -7.46
C THR A 35 0.54 -8.52 -7.65
N ASP A 36 1.15 -9.70 -7.59
CA ASP A 36 2.61 -9.95 -7.69
C ASP A 36 3.31 -9.17 -8.83
N ARG A 37 2.65 -9.04 -9.99
CA ARG A 37 3.18 -8.35 -11.17
C ARG A 37 3.08 -6.81 -11.13
N PHE A 38 2.08 -6.25 -10.43
CA PHE A 38 1.81 -4.80 -10.39
C PHE A 38 2.09 -4.18 -9.03
N ASN A 39 2.55 -4.99 -8.06
CA ASN A 39 3.01 -4.54 -6.76
C ASN A 39 4.36 -3.81 -6.92
N TRP A 40 4.27 -2.51 -7.16
CA TRP A 40 5.44 -1.64 -7.26
C TRP A 40 6.16 -1.44 -5.91
N LEU A 41 5.56 -1.87 -4.80
CA LEU A 41 6.16 -1.79 -3.47
C LEU A 41 7.12 -2.96 -3.21
N GLU A 42 6.79 -4.14 -3.74
CA GLU A 42 7.59 -5.36 -3.60
C GLU A 42 8.58 -5.54 -4.76
N GLY A 43 8.27 -5.07 -5.97
CA GLY A 43 9.17 -5.12 -7.13
C GLY A 43 9.65 -6.54 -7.54
N PRO A 44 10.34 -6.71 -8.68
CA PRO A 44 10.76 -8.03 -9.19
C PRO A 44 11.80 -8.79 -8.34
N HIS A 45 12.17 -8.27 -7.16
CA HIS A 45 13.33 -8.70 -6.40
C HIS A 45 13.08 -8.76 -4.90
N HIS A 46 12.07 -9.51 -4.47
CA HIS A 46 12.06 -10.01 -3.09
C HIS A 46 12.42 -11.49 -3.06
N THR A 47 13.68 -11.75 -3.44
CA THR A 47 14.55 -12.64 -2.66
C THR A 47 15.04 -11.89 -1.41
N SER A 48 14.15 -11.25 -0.66
CA SER A 48 14.49 -10.65 0.63
C SER A 48 14.21 -11.70 1.70
N VAL A 49 15.09 -12.68 1.79
CA VAL A 49 15.42 -13.23 3.10
C VAL A 49 15.80 -12.02 3.95
N PRO A 50 15.21 -11.77 5.13
CA PRO A 50 15.69 -10.74 6.04
C PRO A 50 17.02 -11.21 6.62
N ALA A 51 18.06 -11.28 5.80
CA ALA A 51 19.40 -11.73 6.17
C ALA A 51 20.16 -10.66 6.98
N GLN A 52 19.58 -9.47 7.15
CA GLN A 52 20.17 -8.41 7.98
C GLN A 52 19.89 -8.55 9.48
N MET A 53 19.15 -9.58 9.89
CA MET A 53 19.14 -10.06 11.28
C MET A 53 19.88 -11.41 11.39
N ALA A 54 21.02 -11.55 10.70
CA ALA A 54 21.97 -12.58 11.10
C ALA A 54 22.53 -12.20 12.48
N PRO A 55 22.39 -13.05 13.52
CA PRO A 55 23.11 -12.82 14.77
C PRO A 55 24.59 -12.70 14.42
N LEU A 56 25.22 -11.64 14.92
CA LEU A 56 26.65 -11.37 14.77
C LEU A 56 27.44 -12.68 14.95
N PRO A 57 28.29 -13.10 13.98
CA PRO A 57 29.08 -14.30 14.14
C PRO A 57 29.91 -14.16 15.40
N GLY A 58 29.74 -15.11 16.32
CA GLY A 58 30.37 -15.12 17.63
C GLY A 58 31.86 -14.83 17.50
N ALA A 59 32.30 -13.78 18.19
CA ALA A 59 33.71 -13.54 18.42
C ALA A 59 34.32 -14.75 19.14
N ALA A 60 35.51 -15.14 18.69
CA ALA A 60 36.40 -16.15 19.26
C ALA A 60 35.88 -17.59 19.16
N THR A 61 36.57 -18.51 18.49
CA THR A 61 37.91 -18.97 18.89
C THR A 61 38.77 -19.45 17.70
N ALA A 62 39.87 -18.76 17.45
CA ALA A 62 41.08 -19.35 16.84
C ALA A 62 42.30 -18.71 17.52
N PRO A 63 43.04 -19.46 18.34
CA PRO A 63 44.44 -19.76 18.00
C PRO A 63 44.80 -21.21 18.43
N ALA A 64 45.85 -21.89 17.99
CA ALA A 64 46.90 -21.73 17.02
C ALA A 64 47.67 -23.07 16.98
N ARG A 65 48.28 -23.37 15.84
CA ARG A 65 49.45 -24.24 15.63
C ARG A 65 49.31 -25.76 15.77
#